data_AF-A0A1G2HHS2-F1
#
_entry.id   AF-A0A1G2HHS2-F1
#
_cell.length_a   1.000
_cell.length_b   1.000
_cell.length_c   1.000
_cell.angle_alpha   90.00
_cell.angle_beta   90.00
_cell.angle_gamma   90.00
#
_symmetry.space_group_name_H-M   'P 1'
#
loop_
_entity.id
_entity.type
_entity.pdbx_description
1 polymer ?
#
loop_
_entity_poly.entity_id
_entity_poly.type
_entity_poly.pdbx_seq_one_letter_code
_entity_poly.pdbx_strand_id
1 'polypeptide(L)'
;MSQEAYKVLKEDLTNVGLLNAPQIQYAFGRWISPIEPLSTHARKGGGLWVAPTLSVARQYVRYLRKKHGITARVFKCRIGKILYRSSCRIKTDKLFFTKADEIKI
;
A
#
# COMPACT_ATOMS: atom_id res chain seq x y z
N MET A 1 11.12 0.90 -16.83
CA MET A 1 10.51 -0.36 -16.37
C MET A 1 9.58 -0.07 -15.21
N SER A 2 8.28 -0.34 -15.33
CA SER A 2 7.34 -0.18 -14.20
C SER A 2 7.47 -1.35 -13.23
N GLN A 3 7.69 -1.05 -11.96
CA GLN A 3 7.79 -2.07 -10.91
C GLN A 3 6.39 -2.43 -10.41
N GLU A 4 6.17 -3.71 -10.10
CA GLU A 4 4.91 -4.22 -9.57
C GLU A 4 5.02 -4.50 -8.06
N ALA A 5 3.94 -4.24 -7.34
CA ALA A 5 3.83 -4.50 -5.90
C ALA A 5 2.35 -4.74 -5.53
N TYR A 6 2.06 -4.91 -4.23
CA TYR A 6 0.72 -5.22 -3.74
C TYR A 6 0.29 -4.20 -2.68
N LYS A 7 -0.81 -3.50 -2.93
CA LYS A 7 -1.40 -2.56 -1.98
C LYS A 7 -2.47 -3.25 -1.15
N VAL A 8 -2.41 -3.05 0.17
CA VAL A 8 -3.43 -3.50 1.13
C VAL A 8 -4.24 -2.27 1.56
N LEU A 9 -5.56 -2.32 1.38
CA LEU A 9 -6.49 -1.24 1.71
C LEU A 9 -7.64 -1.80 2.55
N LYS A 10 -8.37 -0.92 3.24
CA LYS A 10 -9.68 -1.27 3.80
C LYS A 10 -10.72 -1.48 2.70
N GLU A 11 -11.90 -1.97 3.07
CA GLU A 11 -13.01 -2.22 2.13
C GLU A 11 -13.44 -0.96 1.36
N ASP A 12 -13.44 0.18 2.04
CA ASP A 12 -13.74 1.52 1.52
C ASP A 12 -12.61 2.14 0.68
N LEU A 13 -11.54 1.39 0.40
CA LEU A 13 -10.33 1.82 -0.32
C LEU A 13 -9.54 2.93 0.40
N THR A 14 -9.71 3.12 1.70
CA THR A 14 -8.79 3.92 2.51
C THR A 14 -7.56 3.10 2.92
N ASN A 15 -6.46 3.79 3.25
CA ASN A 15 -5.35 3.13 3.93
C ASN A 15 -5.75 2.60 5.31
N VAL A 16 -5.00 1.61 5.80
CA VAL A 16 -5.26 0.93 7.07
C VAL A 16 -5.08 1.80 8.32
N GLY A 17 -4.59 3.04 8.19
CA GLY A 17 -4.51 4.02 9.29
C GLY A 17 -3.57 3.65 10.45
N LEU A 18 -2.63 2.73 10.24
CA LEU A 18 -1.69 2.32 11.28
C LEU A 18 -0.64 3.40 11.56
N LEU A 19 -0.13 3.43 12.81
CA LEU A 19 0.95 4.32 13.25
C LEU A 19 0.64 5.82 13.07
N ASN A 20 -0.62 6.23 13.28
CA ASN A 20 -1.10 7.60 13.09
C ASN A 20 -0.83 8.15 11.68
N ALA A 21 -0.74 7.28 10.68
CA ALA A 21 -0.63 7.72 9.30
C ALA A 21 -1.88 8.48 8.88
N PRO A 22 -1.75 9.61 8.16
CA PRO A 22 -2.91 10.36 7.67
C PRO A 22 -3.78 9.47 6.79
N GLN A 23 -5.10 9.65 6.88
CA GLN A 23 -6.01 8.88 6.04
C GLN A 23 -5.89 9.32 4.58
N ILE A 24 -5.77 8.34 3.68
CA ILE A 24 -5.69 8.54 2.24
C ILE A 24 -6.75 7.67 1.59
N GLN A 25 -7.67 8.31 0.86
CA GLN A 25 -8.65 7.64 0.02
C GLN A 25 -8.04 7.30 -1.34
N TYR A 26 -8.05 6.02 -1.70
CA TYR A 26 -7.61 5.58 -3.00
C TYR A 26 -8.79 5.56 -3.98
N ALA A 27 -8.52 5.79 -5.26
CA ALA A 27 -9.46 5.54 -6.34
C ALA A 27 -8.76 4.83 -7.49
N PHE A 28 -9.56 4.11 -8.27
CA PHE A 28 -9.12 3.32 -9.41
C PHE A 28 -8.71 4.19 -10.59
N GLY A 29 -7.79 3.69 -11.42
CA GLY A 29 -7.48 4.28 -12.71
C GLY A 29 -6.73 5.62 -12.64
N ARG A 30 -6.19 5.98 -11.47
CA ARG A 30 -5.38 7.19 -11.28
C ARG A 30 -4.10 6.91 -10.50
N TRP A 31 -3.05 7.68 -10.80
CA TRP A 31 -1.85 7.68 -9.97
C TRP A 31 -2.14 8.39 -8.65
N ILE A 32 -1.79 7.75 -7.55
CA ILE A 32 -1.98 8.29 -6.20
C ILE A 32 -0.62 8.55 -5.59
N SER A 33 -0.45 9.76 -5.08
CA SER A 33 0.76 10.24 -4.41
C SER A 33 0.47 10.48 -2.93
N PRO A 34 1.47 10.40 -2.03
CA PRO A 34 1.29 10.79 -0.63
C PRO A 34 1.02 12.29 -0.54
N ILE A 35 0.27 12.68 0.49
CA ILE A 35 0.02 14.09 0.83
C ILE A 35 1.27 14.71 1.49
N GLU A 36 2.00 13.89 2.25
CA GLU A 36 3.21 14.29 2.95
C GLU A 36 4.43 14.38 2.01
N PRO A 37 5.40 15.28 2.29
CA PRO A 37 6.66 15.34 1.56
C PRO A 37 7.39 14.00 1.51
N LEU A 38 7.92 13.65 0.34
CA LEU A 38 8.61 12.39 0.13
C LEU A 38 9.85 12.28 1.03
N SER A 39 10.07 11.09 1.59
CA SER A 39 11.30 10.79 2.33
C SER A 39 11.80 9.39 2.04
N THR A 40 13.12 9.25 1.86
CA THR A 40 13.81 7.95 1.75
C THR A 40 14.00 7.28 3.11
N HIS A 41 13.70 7.96 4.22
CA HIS A 41 13.84 7.39 5.54
C HIS A 41 12.84 6.25 5.77
N ALA A 42 13.32 5.15 6.35
CA ALA A 42 12.56 3.91 6.54
C ALA A 42 11.32 4.05 7.43
N ARG A 43 11.30 5.05 8.31
CA ARG A 43 10.26 5.27 9.34
C ARG A 43 9.74 6.71 9.44
N LYS A 44 10.32 7.64 8.69
CA LYS A 44 10.01 9.08 8.79
C LYS A 44 9.64 9.61 7.41
N GLY A 45 8.82 10.66 7.41
CA GLY A 45 8.35 11.37 6.22
C GLY A 45 7.45 10.54 5.31
N GLY A 46 6.89 11.21 4.30
CA GLY A 46 5.88 10.69 3.41
C GLY A 46 6.36 9.62 2.45
N GLY A 47 5.38 9.02 1.76
CA GLY A 47 5.55 7.89 0.85
C GLY A 47 4.42 6.89 1.05
N LEU A 48 4.08 6.16 -0.01
CA LEU A 48 3.07 5.12 0.05
C LEU A 48 3.72 3.77 0.28
N TRP A 49 3.21 3.04 1.27
CA TRP A 49 3.67 1.69 1.57
C TRP A 49 2.87 0.64 0.80
N VAL A 50 3.59 -0.29 0.19
CA VAL A 50 3.07 -1.49 -0.49
C VAL A 50 3.87 -2.72 -0.07
N ALA A 51 3.28 -3.90 -0.19
CA ALA A 51 3.97 -5.17 -0.01
C ALA A 51 4.70 -5.58 -1.29
N PRO A 52 5.93 -6.13 -1.21
CA PRO A 52 6.71 -6.51 -2.38
C PRO A 52 6.17 -7.76 -3.07
N THR A 53 5.46 -8.64 -2.35
CA THR A 53 4.92 -9.89 -2.89
C THR A 53 3.51 -10.15 -2.36
N LEU A 54 2.76 -11.00 -3.08
CA LEU A 54 1.41 -11.39 -2.68
C LEU A 54 1.40 -12.14 -1.33
N SER A 55 2.40 -12.99 -1.08
CA SER A 55 2.53 -13.71 0.19
C SER A 55 2.62 -12.74 1.37
N VAL A 56 3.43 -11.69 1.24
CA VAL A 56 3.56 -10.64 2.27
C VAL A 56 2.25 -9.85 2.40
N ALA A 57 1.57 -9.52 1.30
CA ALA A 57 0.26 -8.87 1.37
C ALA A 57 -0.78 -9.72 2.14
N ARG A 58 -0.83 -11.05 1.89
CA ARG A 58 -1.69 -11.98 2.63
C ARG A 58 -1.33 -12.08 4.12
N GLN A 59 -0.05 -11.98 4.47
CA GLN A 59 0.37 -11.88 5.87
C GLN A 59 -0.17 -10.61 6.52
N TYR A 60 -0.13 -9.47 5.83
CA TYR A 60 -0.70 -8.22 6.34
C TYR A 60 -2.22 -8.29 6.51
N VAL A 61 -2.96 -8.86 5.57
CA VAL A 61 -4.42 -9.04 5.71
C VAL A 61 -4.74 -9.86 6.96
N ARG A 62 -4.05 -10.98 7.18
CA ARG A 62 -4.24 -11.81 8.39
C ARG A 62 -3.91 -11.04 9.67
N TYR A 63 -2.81 -10.29 9.67
CA TYR A 63 -2.39 -9.47 10.81
C TYR A 63 -3.42 -8.37 11.13
N LEU A 64 -3.89 -7.64 10.11
CA LEU A 64 -4.90 -6.58 10.25
C LEU A 64 -6.21 -7.12 10.82
N ARG A 65 -6.68 -8.25 10.30
CA ARG A 65 -7.88 -8.91 10.81
C ARG A 65 -7.70 -9.37 12.26
N LYS A 66 -6.62 -10.08 12.56
CA LYS A 66 -6.39 -10.66 13.89
C LYS A 66 -6.16 -9.62 14.98
N LYS A 67 -5.36 -8.57 14.69
CA LYS A 67 -4.92 -7.61 15.71
C LYS A 67 -5.77 -6.35 15.78
N HIS A 68 -6.36 -5.95 14.65
CA HIS A 68 -7.07 -4.67 14.54
C HIS A 68 -8.54 -4.83 14.15
N GLY A 69 -9.02 -6.06 13.87
CA GLY A 69 -10.39 -6.29 13.42
C GLY A 69 -10.68 -5.69 12.03
N ILE A 70 -9.65 -5.31 11.28
CA ILE A 70 -9.80 -4.64 9.98
C ILE A 70 -9.88 -5.69 8.88
N THR A 71 -11.00 -5.72 8.16
CA THR A 71 -11.11 -6.42 6.88
C THR A 71 -10.40 -5.60 5.80
N ALA A 72 -9.58 -6.28 4.99
CA ALA A 72 -8.72 -5.61 4.02
C ALA A 72 -8.79 -6.30 2.66
N ARG A 73 -8.69 -5.49 1.61
CA ARG A 73 -8.60 -5.89 0.20
C ARG A 73 -7.17 -5.74 -0.29
N VAL A 74 -6.77 -6.59 -1.23
CA VAL A 74 -5.43 -6.56 -1.83
C VAL A 74 -5.53 -6.27 -3.30
N PHE A 75 -4.71 -5.34 -3.78
CA PHE A 75 -4.62 -4.97 -5.18
C PHE A 75 -3.20 -5.15 -5.67
N LYS A 76 -3.01 -5.80 -6.82
CA LYS A 76 -1.77 -5.66 -7.57
C LYS A 76 -1.68 -4.21 -8.05
N CYS A 77 -0.50 -3.62 -8.00
CA CYS A 77 -0.33 -2.21 -8.36
C CYS A 77 1.00 -1.96 -9.04
N ARG A 78 1.00 -0.98 -9.94
CA ARG A 78 2.22 -0.38 -10.48
C ARG A 78 2.69 0.68 -9.51
N ILE A 79 3.99 0.74 -9.28
CA ILE A 79 4.60 1.76 -8.41
C ILE A 79 5.52 2.67 -9.19
N GLY A 80 5.71 3.88 -8.66
CA GLY A 80 6.65 4.86 -9.19
C GLY A 80 8.07 4.60 -8.71
N LYS A 81 8.78 5.67 -8.33
CA LYS A 81 10.11 5.61 -7.74
C LYS A 81 10.06 4.89 -6.40
N ILE A 82 10.99 3.96 -6.18
CA ILE A 82 11.23 3.39 -4.85
C ILE A 82 12.02 4.39 -4.02
N LEU A 83 11.46 4.78 -2.88
CA LEU A 83 12.09 5.66 -1.90
C LEU A 83 12.86 4.85 -0.86
N TYR A 84 12.34 3.66 -0.52
CA TYR A 84 12.95 2.73 0.43
C TYR A 84 12.40 1.32 0.18
N ARG A 85 13.22 0.29 0.41
CA ARG A 85 12.80 -1.12 0.25
C ARG A 85 13.36 -1.97 1.38
N SER A 86 12.52 -2.83 1.94
CA SER A 86 12.91 -3.95 2.78
C SER A 86 12.29 -5.25 2.26
N SER A 87 12.57 -6.38 2.92
CA SER A 87 11.99 -7.69 2.60
C SER A 87 10.46 -7.72 2.72
N CYS A 88 9.88 -6.89 3.59
CA CYS A 88 8.44 -6.91 3.88
C CYS A 88 7.66 -5.75 3.24
N ARG A 89 8.32 -4.66 2.84
CA ARG A 89 7.61 -3.46 2.35
C ARG A 89 8.46 -2.62 1.41
N ILE A 90 7.78 -1.97 0.47
CA ILE A 90 8.36 -0.96 -0.42
C ILE A 90 7.66 0.36 -0.12
N LYS A 91 8.46 1.42 0.01
CA LYS A 91 8.02 2.81 0.07
C LYS A 91 8.16 3.41 -1.32
N THR A 92 7.08 3.98 -1.86
CA THR A 92 7.08 4.58 -3.19
C THR A 92 6.47 5.98 -3.18
N ASP A 93 6.85 6.81 -4.15
CA ASP A 93 6.31 8.15 -4.37
C ASP A 93 4.88 8.15 -4.93
N LYS A 94 4.50 7.11 -5.67
CA LYS A 94 3.16 6.97 -6.22
C LYS A 94 2.80 5.54 -6.57
N LEU A 95 1.52 5.24 -6.66
CA LEU A 95 1.03 3.94 -7.12
C LEU A 95 -0.23 4.07 -7.98
N PHE A 96 -0.48 3.07 -8.80
CA PHE A 96 -1.62 2.96 -9.70
C PHE A 96 -2.18 1.53 -9.65
N PHE A 97 -3.50 1.42 -9.59
CA PHE A 97 -4.24 0.17 -9.75
C PHE A 97 -5.65 0.45 -10.25
N THR A 98 -6.28 -0.59 -10.77
CA THR A 98 -7.66 -0.61 -11.26
C THR A 98 -8.47 -1.63 -10.46
N LYS A 99 -9.79 -1.67 -10.70
CA LYS A 99 -10.66 -2.67 -10.09
C LYS A 99 -10.28 -4.10 -10.49
N ALA A 100 -9.80 -4.29 -11.72
CA ALA A 100 -9.40 -5.61 -12.23
C ALA A 100 -8.14 -6.16 -11.54
N ASP A 101 -7.35 -5.29 -10.90
CA ASP A 101 -6.13 -5.69 -10.20
C ASP A 101 -6.40 -6.25 -8.79
N GLU A 102 -7.67 -6.31 -8.37
CA GLU A 102 -8.05 -6.89 -7.08
C GLU A 102 -7.75 -8.38 -7.02
N ILE A 103 -7.06 -8.79 -5.96
CA ILE A 103 -6.77 -10.19 -5.68
C ILE A 103 -7.87 -10.73 -4.77
N LYS A 104 -8.55 -11.79 -5.22
CA LYS A 104 -9.48 -12.55 -4.39
C LYS A 104 -8.68 -13.32 -3.33
N ILE A 105 -9.03 -13.13 -2.06
CA ILE A 105 -8.32 -13.67 -0.89
C ILE A 105 -9.27 -14.51 -0.06
#